data_AF-A0A098SAV7-F1
#
_entry.id   AF-A0A098SAV7-F1
#
_cell.length_a   1.000
_cell.length_b   1.000
_cell.length_c   1.000
_cell.angle_alpha   90.00
_cell.angle_beta   90.00
_cell.angle_gamma   90.00
#
_symmetry.space_group_name_H-M   'P 1'
#
loop_
_entity.id
_entity.type
_entity.pdbx_description
1 polymer ?
#
loop_
_entity_poly.entity_id
_entity_poly.type
_entity_poly.pdbx_seq_one_letter_code
_entity_poly.pdbx_strand_id
1 'polypeptide(L)'
;MFSDNENGSSPNGSKWLLLLLLGAVLASGYIIWNSSKKIAPGLIETPDGEIVLSPEREAKRDRELEEIDNAIQYALVATIDGYYPCLSCPFGIKTIYLYKGNVWKYGVTRKGEAERYPGGNYGADNLLFLPMFEGTYSECLKREKTLIYNYPLLPEAIERQVILARPPGNKYDS
;
A
#
# COMPACT_ATOMS: atom_id res chain seq x y z
N MET A 1 -40.38 -36.42 78.28
CA MET A 1 -39.58 -35.19 78.22
C MET A 1 -39.84 -34.58 76.85
N PHE A 2 -40.60 -33.48 76.86
CA PHE A 2 -40.93 -32.66 75.69
C PHE A 2 -39.65 -32.12 75.04
N SER A 3 -39.59 -32.02 73.72
CA SER A 3 -39.82 -30.75 73.00
C SER A 3 -39.47 -30.84 71.53
N ASP A 4 -40.37 -30.29 70.73
CA ASP A 4 -40.33 -30.06 69.30
C ASP A 4 -39.17 -29.17 68.85
N ASN A 5 -38.79 -29.27 67.57
CA ASN A 5 -38.81 -28.11 66.69
C ASN A 5 -38.72 -28.55 65.22
N GLU A 6 -39.89 -28.74 64.60
CA GLU A 6 -40.05 -28.48 63.18
C GLU A 6 -40.01 -26.97 62.95
N ASN A 7 -39.15 -26.50 62.05
CA ASN A 7 -39.43 -25.33 61.23
C ASN A 7 -38.52 -25.35 60.00
N GLY A 8 -38.77 -26.32 59.12
CA GLY A 8 -38.32 -26.26 57.74
C GLY A 8 -39.41 -25.61 56.91
N SER A 9 -39.42 -24.27 56.83
CA SER A 9 -40.27 -23.54 55.89
C SER A 9 -39.93 -24.04 54.48
N SER A 10 -40.81 -24.86 53.91
CA SER A 10 -40.62 -25.46 52.59
C SER A 10 -40.59 -24.32 51.56
N PRO A 11 -39.47 -24.11 50.86
CA PRO A 11 -39.41 -23.04 49.87
C PRO A 11 -40.39 -23.41 48.76
N ASN A 12 -41.38 -22.54 48.54
CA ASN A 12 -42.39 -22.63 47.48
C ASN A 12 -41.78 -23.16 46.17
N GLY A 13 -41.89 -24.48 45.92
CA GLY A 13 -41.19 -25.17 44.83
C GLY A 13 -41.49 -24.58 43.44
N SER A 14 -42.69 -24.02 43.28
CA SER A 14 -43.12 -23.29 42.08
C SER A 14 -42.28 -22.03 41.80
N LYS A 15 -41.95 -21.23 42.83
CA LYS A 15 -41.15 -20.00 42.66
C LYS A 15 -39.69 -20.32 42.33
N TRP A 16 -39.17 -21.42 42.87
CA TRP A 16 -37.81 -21.87 42.60
C TRP A 16 -37.65 -22.41 41.17
N LEU A 17 -38.65 -23.17 40.69
CA LEU A 17 -38.75 -23.60 39.29
C LEU A 17 -38.84 -22.41 38.32
N LEU A 18 -39.63 -21.38 38.66
CA LEU A 18 -39.73 -20.16 37.85
C LEU A 18 -38.39 -19.41 37.79
N LEU A 19 -37.65 -19.31 38.90
CA LEU A 19 -36.33 -18.66 38.92
C LEU A 19 -35.28 -19.45 38.11
N LEU A 20 -35.29 -20.78 38.17
CA LEU A 20 -34.39 -21.62 37.35
C LEU A 20 -34.67 -21.48 35.84
N LEU A 21 -35.96 -21.47 35.46
CA LEU A 21 -36.36 -21.25 34.06
C LEU A 21 -35.91 -19.88 33.56
N LEU A 22 -36.07 -18.84 34.39
CA LEU A 22 -35.66 -17.48 34.04
C LEU A 22 -34.14 -17.37 33.90
N GLY A 23 -33.38 -18.05 34.77
CA GLY A 23 -31.92 -18.17 34.65
C GLY A 23 -31.46 -18.89 33.37
N ALA A 24 -32.14 -19.97 32.98
CA ALA A 24 -31.82 -20.71 31.76
C ALA A 24 -32.11 -19.90 30.48
N VAL A 25 -33.18 -19.10 30.46
CA VAL A 25 -33.52 -18.19 29.35
C VAL A 25 -32.47 -17.08 29.21
N LEU A 26 -32.03 -16.50 30.32
CA LEU A 26 -30.98 -15.47 30.31
C LEU A 26 -29.62 -16.04 29.86
N ALA A 27 -29.27 -17.24 30.33
CA ALA A 27 -28.04 -17.91 29.94
C ALA A 27 -28.04 -18.27 28.44
N SER A 28 -29.15 -18.79 27.91
CA SER A 28 -29.29 -19.08 26.48
C SER A 28 -29.27 -17.82 25.62
N GLY A 29 -29.95 -16.75 26.02
CA GLY A 29 -29.87 -15.45 25.36
C GLY A 29 -28.45 -14.88 25.34
N TYR A 30 -27.70 -15.01 26.43
CA TYR A 30 -26.29 -14.60 26.51
C TYR A 30 -25.38 -15.42 25.59
N ILE A 31 -25.57 -16.74 25.54
CA ILE A 31 -24.81 -17.64 24.64
C ILE A 31 -25.11 -17.30 23.17
N ILE A 32 -26.37 -17.09 22.81
CA ILE A 32 -26.79 -16.70 21.46
C ILE A 32 -26.20 -15.34 21.07
N TRP A 33 -26.30 -14.35 21.96
CA TRP A 33 -25.75 -13.02 21.76
C TRP A 33 -24.23 -13.06 21.54
N ASN A 34 -23.50 -13.79 22.39
CA ASN A 34 -22.06 -13.92 22.30
C ASN A 34 -21.60 -14.79 21.12
N SER A 35 -22.49 -15.62 20.57
CA SER A 35 -22.27 -16.41 19.35
C SER A 35 -22.47 -15.62 18.06
N SER A 36 -23.00 -14.39 18.12
CA SER A 36 -23.15 -13.56 16.91
C SER A 36 -21.77 -13.18 16.37
N LYS A 37 -21.41 -13.71 15.20
CA LYS A 37 -20.14 -13.39 14.53
C LYS A 37 -20.14 -11.91 14.18
N LYS A 38 -19.19 -11.15 14.71
CA LYS A 38 -18.95 -9.77 14.30
C LYS A 38 -18.19 -9.79 12.97
N ILE A 39 -18.83 -9.35 11.90
CA ILE A 39 -18.22 -9.28 10.57
C ILE A 39 -17.30 -8.06 10.51
N ALA A 40 -16.06 -8.26 10.05
CA ALA A 40 -15.08 -7.18 9.93
C ALA A 40 -15.43 -6.23 8.77
N PRO A 41 -15.03 -4.94 8.82
CA PRO A 41 -15.20 -4.03 7.70
C PRO A 41 -14.61 -4.57 6.39
N GLY A 42 -15.39 -4.47 5.31
CA GLY A 42 -15.02 -4.98 3.98
C GLY A 42 -15.37 -6.45 3.73
N LEU A 43 -16.13 -7.08 4.62
CA LEU A 43 -16.77 -8.37 4.42
C LEU A 43 -18.29 -8.20 4.46
N ILE A 44 -19.01 -9.00 3.70
CA ILE A 44 -20.48 -9.06 3.71
C ILE A 44 -20.92 -10.52 3.81
N GLU A 45 -22.10 -10.73 4.40
CA GLU A 45 -22.75 -12.04 4.45
C GLU A 45 -23.79 -12.11 3.32
N THR A 46 -23.73 -13.17 2.51
CA THR A 46 -24.71 -13.42 1.45
C THR A 46 -26.04 -13.90 2.04
N PRO A 47 -27.15 -13.88 1.28
CA PRO A 47 -28.42 -14.48 1.72
C PRO A 47 -28.31 -15.95 2.12
N ASP A 48 -27.32 -16.67 1.58
CA ASP A 48 -27.02 -18.07 1.86
C ASP A 48 -26.14 -18.27 3.11
N GLY A 49 -25.74 -17.18 3.79
CA GLY A 49 -24.91 -17.21 5.00
C GLY A 49 -23.40 -17.30 4.74
N GLU A 50 -22.95 -17.11 3.50
CA GLU A 50 -21.52 -17.13 3.15
C GLU A 50 -20.85 -15.78 3.40
N ILE A 51 -19.62 -15.78 3.91
CA ILE A 51 -18.83 -14.56 4.09
C ILE A 51 -17.98 -14.31 2.85
N VAL A 52 -18.24 -13.20 2.16
CA VAL A 52 -17.52 -12.78 0.95
C VAL A 52 -16.92 -11.38 1.13
N LEU A 53 -16.03 -10.99 0.22
CA LEU A 53 -15.48 -9.63 0.19
C LEU A 53 -16.60 -8.64 -0.18
N SER A 54 -16.57 -7.45 0.41
CA SER A 54 -17.37 -6.36 -0.12
C SER A 54 -16.89 -5.98 -1.54
N PRO A 55 -17.78 -5.44 -2.40
CA PRO A 55 -17.37 -5.00 -3.74
C PRO A 55 -16.20 -4.02 -3.73
N GLU A 56 -16.12 -3.13 -2.75
CA GLU A 56 -15.00 -2.20 -2.57
C GLU A 56 -13.68 -2.93 -2.26
N ARG A 57 -13.73 -3.96 -1.40
CA ARG A 57 -12.55 -4.73 -1.00
C ARG A 57 -12.06 -5.64 -2.14
N GLU A 58 -12.99 -6.20 -2.89
CA GLU A 58 -12.69 -6.95 -4.12
C GLU A 58 -12.05 -6.04 -5.17
N ALA A 59 -12.64 -4.88 -5.48
CA ALA A 59 -12.06 -3.93 -6.42
C ALA A 59 -10.65 -3.46 -5.98
N LYS A 60 -10.44 -3.25 -4.68
CA LYS A 60 -9.12 -2.93 -4.14
C LYS A 60 -8.11 -4.06 -4.36
N ARG A 61 -8.49 -5.32 -4.10
CA ARG A 61 -7.64 -6.50 -4.35
C ARG A 61 -7.26 -6.56 -5.83
N ASP A 62 -8.23 -6.46 -6.71
CA ASP A 62 -8.02 -6.63 -8.15
C ASP A 62 -7.10 -5.54 -8.70
N ARG A 63 -7.31 -4.28 -8.28
CA ARG A 63 -6.39 -3.17 -8.60
C ARG A 63 -4.97 -3.43 -8.08
N GLU A 64 -4.82 -3.90 -6.84
CA GLU A 64 -3.49 -4.16 -6.27
C GLU A 64 -2.77 -5.33 -6.97
N LEU A 65 -3.50 -6.36 -7.40
CA LEU A 65 -2.96 -7.44 -8.23
C LEU A 65 -2.53 -6.91 -9.60
N GLU A 66 -3.38 -6.11 -10.24
CA GLU A 66 -3.06 -5.48 -11.53
C GLU A 66 -1.81 -4.58 -11.44
N GLU A 67 -1.68 -3.77 -10.38
CA GLU A 67 -0.50 -2.93 -10.12
C GLU A 67 0.79 -3.74 -9.87
N ILE A 68 0.68 -4.98 -9.39
CA ILE A 68 1.83 -5.88 -9.20
C ILE A 68 2.28 -6.44 -10.54
N ASP A 69 1.33 -6.84 -11.37
CA ASP A 69 1.58 -7.47 -12.67
C ASP A 69 1.95 -6.45 -13.75
N ASN A 70 1.51 -5.19 -13.60
CA ASN A 70 1.70 -4.13 -14.58
C ASN A 70 2.37 -2.90 -13.95
N ALA A 71 3.61 -2.65 -14.35
CA ALA A 71 4.39 -1.48 -14.01
C ALA A 71 5.20 -1.02 -15.21
N ILE A 72 5.66 0.23 -15.14
CA ILE A 72 6.49 0.88 -16.15
C ILE A 72 7.79 1.31 -15.48
N GLN A 73 8.92 0.88 -16.02
CA GLN A 73 10.22 1.51 -15.77
C GLN A 73 10.45 2.58 -16.84
N TYR A 74 10.82 3.77 -16.42
CA TYR A 74 10.98 4.94 -17.28
C TYR A 74 12.26 5.72 -17.00
N ALA A 75 12.62 6.59 -17.94
CA ALA A 75 13.56 7.68 -17.76
C ALA A 75 12.84 9.03 -17.85
N LEU A 76 13.32 10.01 -17.10
CA LEU A 76 13.09 11.43 -17.37
C LEU A 76 14.32 11.97 -18.07
N VAL A 77 14.15 12.47 -19.29
CA VAL A 77 15.24 12.96 -20.14
C VAL A 77 15.08 14.45 -20.42
N ALA A 78 16.19 15.17 -20.48
CA ALA A 78 16.22 16.58 -20.84
C ALA A 78 15.73 16.78 -22.29
N THR A 79 14.80 17.69 -22.53
CA THR A 79 14.29 18.00 -23.88
C THR A 79 15.03 19.14 -24.57
N ILE A 80 15.74 19.95 -23.78
CA ILE A 80 16.62 21.04 -24.23
C ILE A 80 17.93 21.02 -23.46
N ASP A 81 18.96 21.63 -24.04
CA ASP A 81 20.22 21.86 -23.34
C ASP A 81 20.02 22.92 -22.25
N GLY A 82 20.56 22.69 -21.05
CA GLY A 82 20.45 23.66 -19.96
C GLY A 82 20.84 23.15 -18.59
N TYR A 83 20.68 24.00 -17.57
CA TYR A 83 20.91 23.64 -16.18
C TYR A 83 19.65 23.08 -15.54
N TYR A 84 19.77 21.88 -14.97
CA TYR A 84 18.70 21.20 -14.25
C TYR A 84 19.05 21.07 -12.76
N PRO A 85 18.06 21.01 -11.86
CA PRO A 85 18.30 20.71 -10.45
C PRO A 85 19.08 19.41 -10.28
N CYS A 86 20.06 19.42 -9.39
CA CYS A 86 20.86 18.24 -9.09
C CYS A 86 20.68 17.86 -7.62
N LEU A 87 20.01 16.73 -7.39
CA LEU A 87 19.73 16.15 -6.08
C LEU A 87 20.82 15.18 -5.62
N SER A 88 21.67 14.73 -6.54
CA SER A 88 22.77 13.77 -6.29
C SER A 88 24.17 14.38 -6.41
N CYS A 89 24.28 15.67 -6.72
CA CYS A 89 25.58 16.32 -6.86
C CYS A 89 26.29 16.48 -5.51
N PRO A 90 27.62 16.28 -5.47
CA PRO A 90 28.40 16.46 -4.25
C PRO A 90 28.64 17.95 -3.93
N PHE A 91 29.19 18.21 -2.75
CA PHE A 91 29.75 19.51 -2.35
C PHE A 91 28.80 20.73 -2.47
N GLY A 92 27.49 20.50 -2.33
CA GLY A 92 26.50 21.58 -2.33
C GLY A 92 26.15 22.14 -3.71
N ILE A 93 26.66 21.55 -4.79
CA ILE A 93 26.26 21.88 -6.17
C ILE A 93 24.76 21.63 -6.31
N LYS A 94 24.00 22.66 -6.71
CA LYS A 94 22.53 22.62 -6.79
C LYS A 94 21.99 22.34 -8.19
N THR A 95 22.79 22.57 -9.21
CA THR A 95 22.40 22.38 -10.61
C THR A 95 23.51 21.69 -11.39
N ILE A 96 23.13 21.03 -12.47
CA ILE A 96 24.06 20.41 -13.40
C ILE A 96 23.60 20.65 -14.84
N TYR A 97 24.56 20.84 -15.74
CA TYR A 97 24.25 21.02 -17.15
C TYR A 97 23.93 19.67 -17.79
N LEU A 98 22.81 19.60 -18.48
CA LEU A 98 22.40 18.46 -19.30
C LEU A 98 22.21 18.92 -20.74
N TYR A 99 22.74 18.15 -21.67
CA TYR A 99 22.36 18.22 -23.08
C TYR A 99 21.00 17.54 -23.27
N LYS A 100 20.28 17.94 -24.31
CA LYS A 100 19.08 17.28 -24.79
C LYS A 100 19.34 15.79 -24.98
N GLY A 101 18.44 14.97 -24.45
CA GLY A 101 18.53 13.51 -24.46
C GLY A 101 19.23 12.92 -23.23
N ASN A 102 19.98 13.72 -22.46
CA ASN A 102 20.62 13.21 -21.25
C ASN A 102 19.57 12.83 -20.20
N VAL A 103 19.86 11.73 -19.49
CA VAL A 103 19.00 11.25 -18.41
C VAL A 103 19.14 12.15 -17.19
N TRP A 104 18.00 12.65 -16.72
CA TRP A 104 17.89 13.33 -15.43
C TRP A 104 17.52 12.35 -14.32
N LYS A 105 16.61 11.39 -14.57
CA LYS A 105 16.15 10.42 -13.55
C LYS A 105 15.72 9.10 -14.16
N TYR A 106 15.96 8.00 -13.46
CA TYR A 106 15.25 6.73 -13.68
C TYR A 106 14.19 6.52 -12.58
N GLY A 107 13.08 5.87 -12.95
CA GLY A 107 11.99 5.60 -12.03
C GLY A 107 11.12 4.41 -12.43
N VAL A 108 10.26 4.00 -11.50
CA VAL A 108 9.18 3.03 -11.72
C VAL A 108 7.83 3.63 -11.33
N THR A 109 6.78 3.33 -12.10
CA THR A 109 5.39 3.66 -11.76
C THR A 109 4.49 2.46 -11.99
N ARG A 110 3.50 2.25 -11.10
CA ARG A 110 2.42 1.25 -11.24
C ARG A 110 1.11 1.89 -11.72
N LYS A 111 1.11 3.21 -11.90
CA LYS A 111 -0.08 4.03 -12.16
C LYS A 111 0.01 4.78 -13.48
N GLY A 112 1.03 4.50 -14.28
CA GLY A 112 1.37 5.29 -15.46
C GLY A 112 1.90 6.68 -15.12
N GLU A 113 2.10 7.47 -16.17
CA GLU A 113 2.67 8.81 -16.10
C GLU A 113 1.70 9.83 -15.48
N ALA A 114 0.46 9.88 -15.97
CA ALA A 114 -0.50 10.92 -15.61
C ALA A 114 -0.81 10.98 -14.10
N GLU A 115 -0.90 9.82 -13.44
CA GLU A 115 -1.09 9.76 -11.98
C GLU A 115 0.21 9.99 -11.21
N ARG A 116 1.35 9.56 -11.75
CA ARG A 116 2.65 9.73 -11.10
C ARG A 116 3.13 11.19 -11.12
N TYR A 117 2.86 11.87 -12.23
CA TYR A 117 3.25 13.24 -12.53
C TYR A 117 2.05 14.03 -13.08
N PRO A 118 1.09 14.39 -12.20
CA PRO A 118 -0.08 15.15 -12.61
C PRO A 118 0.34 16.45 -13.31
N GLY A 119 -0.19 16.68 -14.51
CA GLY A 119 0.11 17.86 -15.32
C GLY A 119 1.56 17.95 -15.83
N GLY A 120 2.29 16.84 -15.90
CA GLY A 120 3.69 16.82 -16.38
C GLY A 120 4.68 17.43 -15.38
N ASN A 121 4.32 17.53 -14.09
CA ASN A 121 5.23 18.05 -13.07
C ASN A 121 6.25 16.98 -12.65
N TYR A 122 7.36 16.90 -13.39
CA TYR A 122 8.41 15.92 -13.16
C TYR A 122 9.42 16.32 -12.06
N GLY A 123 9.28 17.51 -11.47
CA GLY A 123 10.21 18.08 -10.49
C GLY A 123 11.30 18.98 -11.09
N ALA A 124 11.35 19.11 -12.41
CA ALA A 124 12.10 20.14 -13.14
C ALA A 124 11.42 20.40 -14.49
N ASP A 125 11.64 21.59 -15.05
CA ASP A 125 11.13 21.96 -16.37
C ASP A 125 11.89 21.22 -17.47
N ASN A 126 11.28 21.12 -18.66
CA ASN A 126 11.91 20.58 -19.88
C ASN A 126 12.38 19.12 -19.74
N LEU A 127 11.60 18.31 -19.04
CA LEU A 127 11.79 16.87 -18.97
C LEU A 127 10.70 16.15 -19.78
N LEU A 128 11.06 15.02 -20.37
CA LEU A 128 10.16 14.09 -21.03
C LEU A 128 10.12 12.77 -20.26
N PHE A 129 8.92 12.28 -19.99
CA PHE A 129 8.71 10.91 -19.52
C PHE A 129 8.87 9.94 -20.68
N LEU A 130 9.86 9.06 -20.59
CA LEU A 130 10.16 8.06 -21.60
C LEU A 130 9.99 6.65 -21.01
N PRO A 131 8.91 5.92 -21.33
CA PRO A 131 8.77 4.52 -20.98
C PRO A 131 9.91 3.71 -21.62
N MET A 132 10.61 2.91 -20.83
CA MET A 132 11.73 2.07 -21.28
C MET A 132 11.41 0.58 -21.20
N PHE A 133 10.52 0.19 -20.29
CA PHE A 133 10.08 -1.19 -20.13
C PHE A 133 8.72 -1.25 -19.43
N GLU A 134 7.89 -2.19 -19.88
CA GLU A 134 6.62 -2.56 -19.26
C GLU A 134 6.67 -4.03 -18.85
N GLY A 135 6.21 -4.34 -17.64
CA GLY A 135 6.21 -5.70 -17.09
C GLY A 135 5.82 -5.69 -15.62
N THR A 136 6.17 -6.74 -14.87
CA THR A 136 5.84 -6.80 -13.44
C THR A 136 6.58 -5.74 -12.65
N TYR A 137 6.03 -5.35 -11.50
CA TYR A 137 6.68 -4.39 -10.61
C TYR A 137 8.10 -4.83 -10.20
N SER A 138 8.29 -6.14 -9.98
CA SER A 138 9.60 -6.69 -9.62
C SER A 138 10.65 -6.56 -10.74
N GLU A 139 10.24 -6.74 -12.00
CA GLU A 139 11.14 -6.60 -13.16
C GLU A 139 11.49 -5.13 -13.39
N CYS A 140 10.50 -4.24 -13.28
CA CYS A 140 10.72 -2.80 -13.39
C CYS A 140 11.70 -2.29 -12.32
N LEU A 141 11.56 -2.74 -11.06
CA LEU A 141 12.49 -2.38 -9.99
C LEU A 141 13.91 -2.89 -10.26
N LYS A 142 14.07 -4.15 -10.72
CA LYS A 142 15.39 -4.69 -11.08
C LYS A 142 16.05 -3.84 -12.16
N ARG A 143 15.30 -3.47 -13.21
CA ARG A 143 15.80 -2.63 -14.31
C ARG A 143 16.18 -1.23 -13.85
N GLU A 144 15.34 -0.58 -13.04
CA GLU A 144 15.64 0.73 -12.47
C GLU A 144 16.96 0.70 -11.70
N LYS A 145 17.16 -0.30 -10.82
CA LYS A 145 18.41 -0.45 -10.07
C LYS A 145 19.60 -0.65 -11.00
N THR A 146 19.49 -1.55 -11.98
CA THR A 146 20.56 -1.76 -12.96
C THR A 146 20.93 -0.46 -13.68
N LEU A 147 19.94 0.33 -14.10
CA LEU A 147 20.16 1.61 -14.79
C LEU A 147 20.79 2.67 -13.88
N ILE A 148 20.34 2.79 -12.63
CA ILE A 148 20.90 3.73 -11.65
C ILE A 148 22.37 3.40 -11.36
N TYR A 149 22.68 2.13 -11.06
CA TYR A 149 24.05 1.71 -10.73
C TYR A 149 25.01 1.78 -11.92
N ASN A 150 24.52 1.60 -13.15
CA ASN A 150 25.33 1.72 -14.37
C ASN A 150 25.39 3.14 -14.92
N TYR A 151 24.66 4.10 -14.35
CA TYR A 151 24.65 5.50 -14.80
C TYR A 151 26.05 6.13 -14.94
N PRO A 152 27.01 5.93 -14.00
CA PRO A 152 28.34 6.53 -14.11
C PRO A 152 29.14 6.02 -15.32
N LEU A 153 28.69 4.93 -15.95
CA LEU A 153 29.34 4.27 -17.08
C LEU A 153 28.79 4.76 -18.43
N LEU A 154 27.76 5.62 -18.42
CA LEU A 154 27.19 6.17 -19.65
C LEU A 154 28.11 7.25 -20.24
N PRO A 155 28.19 7.38 -21.58
CA PRO A 155 29.03 8.40 -22.22
C PRO A 155 28.74 9.81 -21.68
N GLU A 156 27.45 10.18 -21.53
CA GLU A 156 27.08 11.50 -21.04
C GLU A 156 27.48 11.73 -19.58
N ALA A 157 27.75 10.68 -18.80
CA ALA A 157 28.23 10.78 -17.43
C ALA A 157 29.74 10.87 -17.34
N ILE A 158 30.46 10.11 -18.16
CA ILE A 158 31.92 10.10 -18.22
C ILE A 158 32.47 11.43 -18.74
N GLU A 159 31.78 12.07 -19.67
CA GLU A 159 32.21 13.34 -20.28
C GLU A 159 32.03 14.56 -19.35
N ARG A 160 31.38 14.42 -18.19
CA ARG A 160 31.14 15.54 -17.28
C ARG A 160 32.37 15.88 -16.46
N GLN A 161 32.51 17.16 -16.11
CA GLN A 161 33.50 17.62 -15.13
C GLN A 161 33.32 16.95 -13.76
N VAL A 162 32.07 16.64 -13.38
CA VAL A 162 31.73 15.93 -12.14
C VAL A 162 30.98 14.66 -12.52
N ILE A 163 31.61 13.51 -12.28
CA ILE A 163 31.01 12.20 -12.48
C ILE A 163 30.10 11.90 -11.29
N LEU A 164 28.81 11.73 -11.55
CA LEU A 164 27.81 11.40 -10.53
C LEU A 164 27.66 9.89 -10.40
N ALA A 165 27.50 9.39 -9.17
CA ALA A 165 27.24 7.97 -8.90
C ALA A 165 25.86 7.49 -9.40
N ARG A 166 24.94 8.42 -9.70
CA ARG A 166 23.55 8.20 -10.10
C ARG A 166 23.03 9.41 -10.89
N PRO A 167 21.88 9.32 -11.58
CA PRO A 167 21.33 10.46 -12.29
C PRO A 167 21.07 11.69 -11.40
N PRO A 168 21.11 12.92 -11.92
CA PRO A 168 20.94 14.16 -11.16
C PRO A 168 19.66 14.22 -10.32
N GLY A 169 18.54 13.73 -10.86
CA GLY A 169 17.22 13.72 -10.24
C GLY A 169 16.96 12.52 -9.30
N ASN A 170 17.88 11.56 -9.20
CA ASN A 170 17.81 10.47 -8.23
C ASN A 170 18.54 10.87 -6.94
N LYS A 171 17.80 11.31 -5.91
CA LYS A 171 18.38 11.66 -4.59
C LYS A 171 19.03 10.45 -3.89
N TYR A 172 18.42 9.28 -4.03
CA TYR A 172 18.86 8.01 -3.42
C TYR A 172 18.93 6.92 -4.51
N ASP A 173 19.56 5.78 -4.18
CA ASP A 173 19.60 4.60 -5.07
C ASP A 173 18.31 3.77 -4.96
N SER A 174 17.41 4.17 -4.05
CA SER A 174 16.16 3.51 -3.68
C SER A 174 14.97 3.98 -4.50
#